data_AF-A0A7S2F616-F1
#
_entry.id   AF-A0A7S2F616-F1
#
_cell.length_a   1.000
_cell.length_b   1.000
_cell.length_c   1.000
_cell.angle_alpha   90.00
_cell.angle_beta   90.00
_cell.angle_gamma   90.00
#
_symmetry.space_group_name_H-M   'P 1'
#
loop_
_entity.id
_entity.type
_entity.pdbx_description
1 polymer ?
#
loop_
_entity_poly.entity_id
_entity_poly.type
_entity_poly.pdbx_seq_one_letter_code
_entity_poly.pdbx_strand_id
1 'polypeptide(L)'
;VDTAHHRLSHMAQGAKAWRGDTADAHREVHRESQVPLWESLFANSVGELMVLGCVAAVVWSASRAGLFDAIANALSSYDVIALPGDSSGYLHAVEDVHMQLFATMMLYISVMALTVRGTMRAEMLWEAADDKLATDQEGVNDEDSTASEPKP
;
A
#
# COMPACT_ATOMS: atom_id res chain seq x y z
N VAL A 1 -38.70 39.92 -8.24
CA VAL A 1 -38.30 38.49 -8.21
C VAL A 1 -36.99 38.26 -8.98
N ASP A 2 -36.57 39.14 -9.89
CA ASP A 2 -35.34 39.00 -10.68
C ASP A 2 -34.00 39.15 -9.94
N THR A 3 -33.93 39.92 -8.86
CA THR A 3 -32.66 40.18 -8.16
C THR A 3 -32.10 38.95 -7.44
N ALA A 4 -32.96 38.04 -7.00
CA ALA A 4 -32.55 36.78 -6.38
C ALA A 4 -31.97 35.80 -7.42
N HIS A 5 -32.60 35.71 -8.60
CA HIS A 5 -32.16 34.82 -9.67
C HIS A 5 -30.80 35.27 -10.24
N HIS A 6 -30.59 36.58 -10.37
CA HIS A 6 -29.31 37.11 -10.84
C HIS A 6 -28.18 36.82 -9.83
N ARG A 7 -28.42 36.97 -8.52
CA ARG A 7 -27.43 36.62 -7.49
C ARG A 7 -27.11 35.12 -7.44
N LEU A 8 -28.11 34.26 -7.60
CA LEU A 8 -27.92 32.81 -7.65
C LEU A 8 -27.08 32.37 -8.87
N SER A 9 -27.31 32.99 -10.03
CA SER A 9 -26.51 32.69 -11.25
C SER A 9 -25.03 33.06 -11.10
N HIS A 10 -24.71 34.17 -10.43
CA HIS A 10 -23.33 34.56 -10.14
C HIS A 10 -22.65 33.62 -9.13
N MET A 11 -23.37 33.15 -8.11
CA MET A 11 -22.84 32.17 -7.16
C MET A 11 -22.58 30.81 -7.83
N ALA A 12 -23.44 30.39 -8.75
CA ALA A 12 -23.26 29.14 -9.51
C ALA A 12 -22.06 29.19 -10.47
N GLN A 13 -21.78 30.35 -11.07
CA GLN A 13 -20.61 30.54 -11.94
C GLN A 13 -19.30 30.56 -11.14
N GLY A 14 -19.27 31.22 -9.98
CA GLY A 14 -18.10 31.22 -9.09
C GLY A 14 -17.75 29.82 -8.55
N ALA A 15 -18.77 29.03 -8.20
CA ALA A 15 -18.58 27.65 -7.75
C ALA A 15 -18.01 26.73 -8.84
N LYS A 16 -18.37 26.95 -10.12
CA LYS A 16 -17.81 26.19 -11.25
C LYS A 16 -16.36 26.55 -11.52
N ALA A 17 -16.00 27.84 -11.45
CA ALA A 17 -14.61 28.29 -11.63
C ALA A 17 -13.68 27.72 -10.55
N TRP A 18 -14.13 27.70 -9.29
CA TRP A 18 -13.35 27.14 -8.18
C TRP A 18 -13.18 25.61 -8.26
N ARG A 19 -14.17 24.91 -8.84
CA ARG A 19 -14.13 23.46 -9.04
C ARG A 19 -13.24 23.05 -10.24
N GLY A 20 -13.12 23.90 -11.27
CA GLY A 20 -12.21 23.65 -12.39
C GLY A 20 -10.73 23.76 -11.98
N ASP A 21 -10.38 24.84 -11.29
CA ASP A 21 -8.99 25.13 -10.90
C ASP A 21 -8.44 24.12 -9.87
N THR A 22 -9.31 23.61 -8.98
CA THR A 22 -8.94 22.54 -8.04
C THR A 22 -8.93 21.16 -8.69
N ALA A 23 -9.81 20.87 -9.65
CA ALA A 23 -9.81 19.59 -10.34
C ALA A 23 -8.58 19.43 -11.24
N ASP A 24 -8.17 20.48 -11.94
CA ASP A 24 -7.01 20.45 -12.84
C ASP A 24 -5.69 20.40 -12.06
N ALA A 25 -5.57 21.14 -10.95
CA ALA A 25 -4.41 21.07 -10.05
C ALA A 25 -4.28 19.69 -9.37
N HIS A 26 -5.39 19.06 -8.95
CA HIS A 26 -5.34 17.68 -8.41
C HIS A 26 -4.99 16.65 -9.49
N ARG A 27 -5.38 16.91 -10.74
CA ARG A 27 -5.15 16.00 -11.87
C ARG A 27 -3.70 16.04 -12.36
N GLU A 28 -3.03 17.19 -12.30
CA GLU A 28 -1.59 17.29 -12.61
C GLU A 28 -0.73 16.63 -11.52
N VAL A 29 -1.05 16.85 -10.24
CA VAL A 29 -0.33 16.20 -9.13
C VAL A 29 -0.50 14.66 -9.17
N HIS A 30 -1.68 14.16 -9.54
CA HIS A 30 -1.90 12.72 -9.72
C HIS A 30 -1.25 12.12 -10.96
N ARG A 31 -0.90 12.95 -11.96
CA ARG A 31 -0.32 12.47 -13.23
C ARG A 31 1.20 12.30 -13.17
N GLU A 32 1.90 13.10 -12.37
CA GLU A 32 3.35 12.92 -12.13
C GLU A 32 3.69 11.85 -11.09
N SER A 33 2.76 11.48 -10.21
CA SER A 33 3.01 10.49 -9.16
C SER A 33 2.63 9.05 -9.54
N GLN A 34 2.34 8.75 -10.81
CA GLN A 34 2.03 7.39 -11.27
C GLN A 34 3.29 6.52 -11.40
N VAL A 35 4.12 6.48 -10.36
CA VAL A 35 4.99 5.33 -10.16
C VAL A 35 4.03 4.17 -9.86
N PRO A 36 4.10 3.05 -10.60
CA PRO A 36 3.20 1.93 -10.37
C PRO A 36 3.28 1.53 -8.89
N LEU A 37 2.12 1.46 -8.23
CA LEU A 37 1.98 1.22 -6.78
C LEU A 37 2.76 -0.05 -6.36
N TRP A 38 2.82 -1.02 -7.27
CA TRP A 38 3.63 -2.24 -7.15
C TRP A 38 5.13 -1.96 -7.02
N GLU A 39 5.67 -1.06 -7.81
CA GLU A 39 7.11 -0.74 -7.85
C GLU A 39 7.53 0.01 -6.59
N SER A 40 6.69 0.93 -6.09
CA SER A 40 6.92 1.58 -4.80
C SER A 40 6.87 0.60 -3.62
N LEU A 41 5.91 -0.33 -3.62
CA LEU A 41 5.81 -1.36 -2.58
C LEU A 41 6.97 -2.35 -2.64
N PHE A 42 7.40 -2.73 -3.84
CA PHE A 42 8.54 -3.62 -4.03
C PHE A 42 9.85 -2.97 -3.58
N ALA A 43 10.06 -1.69 -3.91
CA ALA A 43 11.22 -0.93 -3.46
C ALA A 43 11.30 -0.85 -1.93
N ASN A 44 10.17 -0.56 -1.25
CA ASN A 44 10.12 -0.56 0.21
C ASN A 44 10.36 -1.95 0.80
N SER A 45 9.76 -3.00 0.21
CA SER A 45 9.95 -4.39 0.67
C SER A 45 11.40 -4.85 0.55
N VAL A 46 12.07 -4.50 -0.54
CA VAL A 46 13.50 -4.80 -0.73
C VAL A 46 14.35 -4.05 0.29
N GLY A 47 14.04 -2.79 0.59
CA GLY A 47 14.71 -2.02 1.64
C GLY A 47 14.59 -2.68 3.02
N GLU A 48 13.37 -3.08 3.41
CA GLU A 48 13.11 -3.76 4.68
C GLU A 48 13.80 -5.13 4.75
N LEU A 49 13.80 -5.90 3.65
CA LEU A 49 14.52 -7.16 3.56
C LEU A 49 16.03 -6.97 3.71
N MET A 50 16.59 -5.88 3.17
CA MET A 50 18.00 -5.57 3.30
C MET A 50 18.39 -5.27 4.75
N VAL A 51 17.55 -4.52 5.46
CA VAL A 51 17.76 -4.24 6.90
C VAL A 51 17.74 -5.54 7.71
N LEU A 52 16.79 -6.44 7.45
CA LEU A 52 16.76 -7.75 8.09
C LEU A 52 17.99 -8.59 7.76
N GLY A 53 18.43 -8.59 6.50
CA GLY A 53 19.66 -9.27 6.08
C GLY A 53 20.90 -8.71 6.78
N CYS A 54 20.97 -7.39 6.98
CA CYS A 54 22.03 -6.76 7.78
C CYS A 54 21.98 -7.18 9.25
N VAL A 55 20.80 -7.19 9.88
CA VAL A 55 20.64 -7.66 11.27
C VAL A 55 21.05 -9.13 11.39
N ALA A 56 20.65 -9.97 10.43
CA ALA A 56 21.06 -11.36 10.34
C ALA A 56 22.58 -11.51 10.26
N ALA A 57 23.22 -10.74 9.37
CA ALA A 57 24.66 -10.75 9.20
C ALA A 57 25.39 -10.30 10.47
N VAL A 58 24.87 -9.29 11.17
CA VAL A 58 25.43 -8.81 12.44
C VAL A 58 25.31 -9.87 13.54
N VAL A 59 24.14 -10.49 13.69
CA VAL A 59 23.91 -11.56 14.68
C VAL A 59 24.78 -12.78 14.39
N TRP A 60 24.87 -13.19 13.12
CA TRP A 60 25.75 -14.28 12.68
C TRP A 60 27.23 -13.96 12.94
N SER A 61 27.65 -12.73 12.67
CA SER A 61 29.03 -12.28 12.92
C SER A 61 29.33 -12.23 14.42
N ALA A 62 28.39 -11.76 15.25
CA ALA A 62 28.49 -11.76 16.70
C ALA A 62 28.58 -13.18 17.27
N SER A 63 27.81 -14.13 16.70
CA SER A 63 27.90 -15.55 17.03
C SER A 63 29.27 -16.14 16.68
N ARG A 64 29.78 -15.86 15.48
CA ARG A 64 31.12 -16.33 15.05
C ARG A 64 32.27 -15.72 15.85
N ALA A 65 32.09 -14.50 16.37
CA ALA A 65 33.07 -13.82 17.21
C ALA A 65 33.07 -14.31 18.67
N GLY A 66 32.16 -15.21 19.07
CA GLY A 66 32.00 -15.60 20.48
C GLY A 66 31.51 -14.45 21.36
N LEU A 67 30.87 -13.43 20.77
CA LEU A 67 30.37 -12.27 21.51
C LEU A 67 29.33 -12.69 22.56
N PHE A 68 28.49 -13.67 22.21
CA PHE A 68 27.52 -14.23 23.14
C PHE A 68 28.18 -14.97 24.31
N ASP A 69 29.31 -15.65 24.07
CA ASP A 69 30.09 -16.31 25.14
C ASP A 69 30.72 -15.28 26.08
N ALA A 70 31.24 -14.17 25.52
CA ALA A 70 31.80 -13.08 26.29
C ALA A 70 30.72 -12.38 27.14
N ILE A 71 29.52 -12.17 26.58
CA ILE A 71 28.37 -11.60 27.29
C ILE A 71 27.88 -12.54 28.39
N ALA A 72 27.77 -13.84 28.12
CA ALA A 72 27.36 -14.84 29.10
C ALA A 72 28.34 -14.90 30.29
N ASN A 73 29.65 -14.88 30.03
CA ASN A 73 30.65 -14.82 31.10
C ASN A 73 30.62 -13.50 31.88
N ALA A 74 30.36 -12.36 31.22
CA ALA A 74 30.25 -11.08 31.91
C ALA A 74 28.99 -11.00 32.79
N LEU A 75 27.88 -11.61 32.35
CA LEU A 75 26.60 -11.63 33.06
C LEU A 75 26.51 -12.73 34.12
N SER A 76 27.38 -13.74 34.11
CA SER A 76 27.40 -14.79 35.14
C SER A 76 27.67 -14.27 36.56
N SER A 77 28.10 -13.01 36.69
CA SER A 77 28.27 -12.33 37.97
C SER A 77 26.95 -11.82 38.58
N TYR A 78 25.85 -11.85 37.82
CA TYR A 78 24.52 -11.40 38.23
C TYR A 78 23.56 -12.60 38.36
N ASP A 79 23.57 -13.26 39.51
CA ASP A 79 22.75 -14.43 39.88
C ASP A 79 21.22 -14.22 39.85
N VAL A 80 20.75 -13.01 39.52
CA VAL A 80 19.32 -12.62 39.59
C VAL A 80 18.59 -12.87 38.27
N ILE A 81 19.31 -13.00 37.15
CA ILE A 81 18.70 -13.20 35.83
C ILE A 81 18.88 -14.66 35.44
N ALA A 82 17.78 -15.42 35.40
CA ALA A 82 17.75 -16.82 34.99
C ALA A 82 18.04 -16.96 33.49
N LEU A 83 19.30 -16.76 33.13
CA LEU A 83 19.82 -16.99 31.79
C LEU A 83 20.33 -18.43 31.68
N PRO A 84 20.14 -19.10 30.53
CA PRO A 84 20.73 -20.42 30.31
C PRO A 84 22.24 -20.33 30.52
N GLY A 85 22.78 -21.10 31.46
CA GLY A 85 24.20 -21.08 31.80
C GLY A 85 25.13 -21.71 30.75
N ASP A 86 24.58 -22.10 29.59
CA ASP A 86 25.31 -22.74 28.51
C ASP A 86 25.18 -21.91 27.22
N SER A 87 26.30 -21.64 26.56
CA SER A 87 26.38 -20.84 25.33
C SER A 87 25.57 -21.43 24.19
N SER A 88 25.48 -22.77 24.15
CA SER A 88 24.66 -23.52 23.20
C SER A 88 23.17 -23.13 23.29
N GLY A 89 22.65 -22.96 24.50
CA GLY A 89 21.26 -22.57 24.72
C GLY A 89 20.96 -21.14 24.24
N TYR A 90 21.94 -20.25 24.39
CA TYR A 90 21.86 -18.87 23.91
C TYR A 90 21.84 -18.79 22.39
N LEU A 91 22.72 -19.55 21.74
CA LEU A 91 22.78 -19.65 20.28
C LEU A 91 21.44 -20.15 19.71
N HIS A 92 20.89 -21.19 20.31
CA HIS A 92 19.65 -21.81 19.84
C HIS A 92 18.44 -20.89 20.03
N ALA A 93 18.40 -20.10 21.11
CA ALA A 93 17.34 -19.11 21.33
C ALA A 93 17.42 -17.96 20.31
N VAL A 94 18.63 -17.50 20.00
CA VAL A 94 18.85 -16.45 18.98
C VAL A 94 18.47 -16.97 17.59
N GLU A 95 18.85 -18.21 17.26
CA GLU A 95 18.48 -18.85 15.99
C GLU A 95 16.97 -18.99 15.84
N ASP A 96 16.27 -19.41 16.89
CA ASP A 96 14.81 -19.58 16.89
C ASP A 96 14.08 -18.23 16.69
N VAL A 97 14.50 -17.19 17.41
CA VAL A 97 13.99 -15.82 17.22
C VAL A 97 14.26 -15.32 15.80
N HIS A 98 15.43 -15.64 15.24
CA HIS A 98 15.79 -15.23 13.90
C HIS A 98 14.92 -15.91 12.83
N MET A 99 14.68 -17.22 12.97
CA MET A 99 13.80 -17.98 12.09
C MET A 99 12.34 -17.48 12.20
N GLN A 100 11.89 -17.14 13.40
CA GLN A 100 10.55 -16.60 13.61
C GLN A 100 10.37 -15.20 13.01
N LEU A 101 11.35 -14.31 13.14
CA LEU A 101 11.38 -13.00 12.48
C LEU A 101 11.39 -13.12 10.95
N PHE A 102 12.16 -14.07 10.41
CA PHE A 102 12.19 -14.32 8.97
C PHE A 102 10.85 -14.85 8.46
N ALA A 103 10.26 -15.82 9.15
CA ALA A 103 8.98 -16.41 8.77
C ALA A 103 7.82 -15.40 8.83
N THR A 104 7.77 -14.59 9.88
CA THR A 104 6.74 -13.54 10.03
C THR A 104 6.88 -12.46 8.96
N MET A 105 8.09 -12.08 8.57
CA MET A 105 8.30 -11.14 7.47
C MET A 105 7.88 -11.73 6.11
N MET A 106 8.21 -13.00 5.83
CA MET A 106 7.78 -13.67 4.60
C MET A 106 6.26 -13.76 4.52
N LEU A 107 5.60 -14.05 5.64
CA LEU A 107 4.14 -14.02 5.74
C LEU A 107 3.59 -12.61 5.46
N TYR A 108 4.18 -11.59 6.08
CA TYR A 108 3.78 -10.19 5.91
C TYR A 108 3.86 -9.75 4.43
N ILE A 109 5.00 -9.97 3.78
CA ILE A 109 5.20 -9.63 2.36
C ILE A 109 4.21 -10.40 1.47
N SER A 110 3.95 -11.67 1.79
CA SER A 110 2.99 -12.49 1.03
C SER A 110 1.56 -11.95 1.15
N VAL A 111 1.13 -11.60 2.36
CA VAL A 111 -0.19 -11.00 2.61
C VAL A 111 -0.30 -9.66 1.90
N MET A 112 0.73 -8.81 1.98
CA MET A 112 0.72 -7.51 1.30
C MET A 112 0.65 -7.69 -0.22
N ALA A 113 1.42 -8.61 -0.81
CA ALA A 113 1.37 -8.91 -2.23
C ALA A 113 0.00 -9.44 -2.69
N LEU A 114 -0.67 -10.25 -1.87
CA LEU A 114 -2.03 -10.72 -2.14
C LEU A 114 -3.04 -9.58 -2.08
N THR A 115 -2.94 -8.70 -1.08
CA THR A 115 -3.79 -7.53 -0.94
C THR A 115 -3.67 -6.62 -2.16
N VAL A 116 -2.46 -6.32 -2.60
CA VAL A 116 -2.22 -5.45 -3.78
C VAL A 116 -2.72 -6.09 -5.07
N ARG A 117 -2.52 -7.40 -5.24
CA ARG A 117 -3.11 -8.12 -6.38
C ARG A 117 -4.64 -8.10 -6.33
N GLY A 118 -5.21 -8.16 -5.13
CA GLY A 118 -6.64 -8.04 -4.89
C GLY A 118 -7.17 -6.67 -5.28
N THR A 119 -6.50 -5.59 -4.85
CA THR A 119 -6.91 -4.21 -5.16
C THR A 119 -6.82 -3.92 -6.65
N MET A 120 -5.72 -4.32 -7.31
CA MET A 120 -5.58 -4.16 -8.77
C MET A 120 -6.67 -4.90 -9.55
N ARG A 121 -7.04 -6.12 -9.11
CA ARG A 121 -8.15 -6.87 -9.72
C ARG A 121 -9.49 -6.22 -9.46
N ALA A 122 -9.70 -5.67 -8.27
CA ALA A 122 -10.91 -4.94 -7.96
C ALA A 122 -11.05 -3.72 -8.87
N GLU A 123 -10.01 -2.90 -9.01
CA GLU A 123 -10.00 -1.72 -9.89
C GLU A 123 -10.38 -2.09 -11.33
N MET A 124 -9.73 -3.12 -11.91
CA MET A 124 -10.07 -3.60 -13.26
C MET A 124 -11.54 -4.08 -13.38
N LEU A 125 -12.10 -4.66 -12.32
CA LEU A 125 -13.51 -5.09 -12.31
C LEU A 125 -14.47 -3.90 -12.23
N TRP A 126 -14.11 -2.84 -11.50
CA TRP A 126 -14.89 -1.61 -11.42
C TRP A 126 -14.90 -0.85 -12.75
N GLU A 127 -13.74 -0.71 -13.39
CA GLU A 127 -13.62 -0.08 -14.71
C GLU A 127 -14.46 -0.82 -15.76
N ALA A 128 -14.37 -2.15 -15.79
CA ALA A 128 -15.17 -2.97 -16.71
C ALA A 128 -16.68 -2.93 -16.42
N ALA A 129 -17.10 -2.57 -15.20
CA ALA A 129 -18.50 -2.38 -14.86
C ALA A 129 -19.00 -0.99 -15.28
N ASP A 130 -18.18 0.05 -15.12
CA ASP A 130 -18.51 1.42 -15.50
C ASP A 130 -18.64 1.57 -17.04
N ASP A 131 -17.74 0.94 -17.79
CA ASP A 131 -17.81 0.89 -19.27
C ASP A 131 -19.12 0.30 -19.78
N LYS A 132 -19.65 -0.73 -19.10
CA LYS A 132 -20.93 -1.35 -19.47
C LYS A 132 -22.11 -0.42 -19.25
N LEU A 133 -22.10 0.33 -18.15
CA LEU A 133 -23.16 1.30 -17.86
C LEU A 133 -23.17 2.45 -18.88
N ALA A 134 -21.98 2.88 -19.33
CA ALA A 134 -21.87 3.89 -20.37
C ALA A 134 -22.44 3.39 -21.71
N THR A 135 -22.12 2.17 -22.14
CA THR A 135 -22.64 1.60 -23.40
C THR A 135 -24.15 1.38 -23.38
N ASP A 136 -24.71 0.96 -22.24
CA ASP A 136 -26.16 0.76 -22.11
C ASP A 136 -26.91 2.09 -22.20
N GLN A 137 -26.32 3.20 -21.73
CA GLN A 137 -26.93 4.52 -21.80
C GLN A 137 -26.92 5.11 -23.22
N GLU A 138 -25.89 4.82 -24.02
CA GLU A 138 -25.83 5.22 -25.44
C GLU A 138 -26.93 4.53 -26.26
N GLY A 139 -27.14 3.23 -26.05
CA GLY A 139 -28.18 2.46 -26.76
C GLY A 139 -29.61 2.97 -26.53
N VAL A 140 -29.92 3.43 -25.31
CA VAL A 140 -31.26 3.97 -24.99
C VAL A 140 -31.53 5.31 -25.69
N ASN A 141 -30.52 6.16 -25.86
CA ASN A 141 -30.69 7.46 -26.53
C ASN A 141 -30.91 7.32 -28.05
N ASP A 142 -30.35 6.27 -28.66
CA ASP A 142 -30.53 6.00 -30.08
C ASP A 142 -31.92 5.44 -30.40
N GLU A 143 -32.50 4.60 -29.54
CA GLU A 143 -33.86 4.08 -29.73
C GLU A 143 -34.94 5.18 -29.65
N ASP A 144 -34.81 6.14 -28.73
CA ASP A 144 -35.77 7.25 -28.57
C ASP A 144 -35.74 8.23 -29.77
N SER A 145 -34.56 8.42 -30.39
CA SER A 145 -34.43 9.30 -31.56
C SER A 145 -35.14 8.76 -32.81
N THR A 146 -35.26 7.44 -32.95
CA THR A 146 -35.92 6.82 -34.12
C THR A 146 -37.44 6.72 -34.02
N ALA A 147 -38.00 6.86 -32.81
CA ALA A 147 -39.45 6.76 -32.59
C ALA A 147 -40.22 8.06 -32.88
N SER A 148 -39.54 9.18 -33.16
CA SER A 148 -40.14 10.51 -33.25
C SER A 148 -40.34 11.06 -34.67
N GLU A 149 -40.06 10.32 -35.74
CA GLU A 149 -40.42 10.77 -37.10
C GLU A 149 -41.92 10.59 -37.39
N PRO A 150 -42.72 11.68 -37.47
CA PRO A 150 -44.11 11.57 -37.87
C PRO A 150 -44.18 11.26 -39.36
N LYS A 151 -44.78 10.11 -39.70
CA LYS A 151 -45.09 9.76 -41.09
C LYS A 151 -46.12 10.76 -41.65
N PRO A 152 -45.85 11.40 -42.81
CA PRO A 152 -46.77 12.35 -43.44
C PRO A 152 -48.03 11.68 -44.00
#